data_AF-A0A0F2NCC1-F1
#
_entry.id   AF-A0A0F2NCC1-F1
#
_cell.length_a   1.000
_cell.length_b   1.000
_cell.length_c   1.000
_cell.angle_alpha   90.00
_cell.angle_beta   90.00
_cell.angle_gamma   90.00
#
_symmetry.space_group_name_H-M   'P 1'
#
loop_
_entity.id
_entity.type
_entity.pdbx_description
1 polymer ?
#
loop_
_entity_poly.entity_id
_entity_poly.type
_entity_poly.pdbx_seq_one_letter_code
_entity_poly.pdbx_strand_id
1 'polypeptide(L)'
;MADRMTERKTGLLLSLLVAASTAVEGGKMVGVNSSGYTVEAADAASIRVFGVSDQNVDNSAGADGAKRVQVYSGGMFKLKNSASNAVDQADAGQLCFVEDDETVADAPGTKGIVAGRVVEVVSDGVWVQIPAGMPQVAAQADSVAADVATLKTDFNALLAKLRASGVMFTA
;
A
#
# COMPACT_ATOMS: atom_id res chain seq x y z
N MET A 1 39.12 10.78 -8.28
CA MET A 1 37.74 10.43 -7.88
C MET A 1 36.82 10.93 -8.97
N ALA A 2 36.11 10.04 -9.65
CA ALA A 2 35.10 10.43 -10.62
C ALA A 2 33.79 10.69 -9.87
N ASP A 3 33.07 11.74 -10.24
CA ASP A 3 31.77 12.04 -9.64
C ASP A 3 30.78 10.91 -9.93
N ARG A 4 30.06 10.48 -8.90
CA ARG A 4 29.08 9.39 -8.99
C ARG A 4 27.85 9.75 -9.85
N MET A 5 27.68 11.02 -10.25
CA MET A 5 26.58 11.54 -11.07
C MET A 5 25.25 10.80 -10.81
N THR A 6 24.77 10.86 -9.56
CA THR A 6 23.57 10.14 -9.17
C THR A 6 22.36 10.72 -9.89
N GLU A 7 21.84 9.96 -10.85
CA GLU A 7 20.61 10.29 -11.57
C GLU A 7 19.44 10.43 -10.60
N ARG A 8 18.59 11.44 -10.83
CA ARG A 8 17.45 11.77 -9.97
C ARG A 8 16.17 11.77 -10.80
N LYS A 9 15.06 11.34 -10.19
CA LYS A 9 13.71 11.45 -10.77
C LYS A 9 12.81 12.23 -9.80
N THR A 10 11.84 12.96 -10.35
CA THR A 10 10.87 13.77 -9.60
C THR A 10 9.90 12.93 -8.74
N GLY A 11 9.91 11.60 -8.88
CA GLY A 11 9.27 10.67 -7.94
C GLY A 11 7.75 10.51 -8.07
N LEU A 12 7.06 11.42 -8.78
CA LEU A 12 5.61 11.40 -8.92
C LEU A 12 5.10 10.26 -9.81
N LEU A 13 5.78 9.97 -10.92
CA LEU A 13 5.47 8.86 -11.82
C LEU A 13 6.64 7.87 -11.82
N LEU A 14 6.39 6.68 -11.28
CA LEU A 14 7.41 5.65 -11.06
C LEU A 14 7.17 4.46 -11.99
N SER A 15 8.24 3.98 -12.62
CA SER A 15 8.18 2.78 -13.45
C SER A 15 8.53 1.55 -12.62
N LEU A 16 7.56 0.69 -12.35
CA LEU A 16 7.70 -0.52 -11.54
C LEU A 16 7.63 -1.78 -12.41
N LEU A 17 8.24 -2.86 -11.92
CA LEU A 17 8.23 -4.18 -12.56
C LEU A 17 6.90 -4.89 -12.25
N VAL A 18 6.23 -5.44 -13.27
CA VAL A 18 4.95 -6.17 -13.11
C VAL A 18 5.22 -7.63 -12.75
N ALA A 19 4.41 -8.22 -11.88
CA ALA A 19 4.50 -9.62 -11.51
C ALA A 19 4.25 -10.56 -12.70
N ALA A 20 4.74 -11.79 -12.63
CA ALA A 20 4.45 -12.84 -13.60
C ALA A 20 2.95 -13.11 -13.68
N SER A 21 2.48 -13.53 -14.85
CA SER A 21 1.10 -13.97 -15.06
C SER A 21 0.03 -12.99 -14.56
N THR A 22 0.31 -11.68 -14.62
CA THR A 22 -0.52 -10.61 -14.06
C THR A 22 -0.73 -9.50 -15.08
N ALA A 23 -1.94 -8.93 -15.13
CA ALA A 23 -2.21 -7.67 -15.83
C ALA A 23 -2.43 -6.54 -14.80
N VAL A 24 -2.11 -5.32 -15.20
CA VAL A 24 -2.38 -4.10 -14.43
C VAL A 24 -3.10 -3.13 -15.35
N GLU A 25 -4.34 -2.83 -15.03
CA GLU A 25 -5.18 -1.91 -15.80
C GLU A 25 -4.89 -0.45 -15.45
N GLY A 26 -5.11 0.45 -16.42
CA GLY A 26 -4.93 1.88 -16.22
C GLY A 26 -6.02 2.46 -15.31
N GLY A 27 -5.64 3.36 -14.40
CA GLY A 27 -6.56 3.98 -13.44
C GLY A 27 -6.87 3.14 -12.20
N LYS A 28 -6.38 1.90 -12.13
CA LYS A 28 -6.56 1.03 -10.97
C LYS A 28 -5.53 1.30 -9.89
N MET A 29 -5.91 1.11 -8.63
CA MET A 29 -4.99 1.06 -7.51
C MET A 29 -4.02 -0.09 -7.71
N VAL A 30 -2.75 0.20 -7.44
CA VAL A 30 -1.66 -0.74 -7.64
C VAL A 30 -0.94 -0.96 -6.33
N GLY A 31 -0.68 -2.23 -6.04
CA GLY A 31 0.13 -2.64 -4.92
C GLY A 31 1.42 -3.34 -5.35
N VAL A 32 2.31 -3.52 -4.39
CA VAL A 32 3.54 -4.29 -4.53
C VAL A 32 3.46 -5.50 -3.61
N ASN A 33 3.68 -6.70 -4.16
CA ASN A 33 3.66 -7.95 -3.42
C ASN A 33 4.94 -8.15 -2.57
N SER A 34 5.02 -9.27 -1.84
CA SER A 34 6.18 -9.62 -1.01
C SER A 34 7.48 -9.76 -1.80
N SER A 35 7.40 -10.15 -3.07
CA SER A 35 8.54 -10.31 -3.99
C SER A 35 9.00 -8.98 -4.61
N GLY A 36 8.31 -7.87 -4.35
CA GLY A 36 8.67 -6.55 -4.89
C GLY A 36 8.13 -6.27 -6.30
N TYR A 37 7.17 -7.07 -6.78
CA TYR A 37 6.53 -6.88 -8.08
C TYR A 37 5.12 -6.28 -7.96
N THR A 38 4.74 -5.58 -9.00
CA THR A 38 3.49 -4.81 -9.09
C THR A 38 2.33 -5.72 -9.45
N VAL A 39 1.23 -5.58 -8.71
CA VAL A 39 -0.06 -6.27 -8.90
C VAL A 39 -1.18 -5.26 -8.66
N GLU A 40 -2.37 -5.49 -9.19
CA GLU A 40 -3.53 -4.69 -8.81
C GLU A 40 -3.82 -4.82 -7.31
N ALA A 41 -4.30 -3.74 -6.71
CA ALA A 41 -4.61 -3.74 -5.28
C ALA A 41 -5.78 -4.67 -4.99
N ALA A 42 -5.66 -5.47 -3.94
CA ALA A 42 -6.71 -6.33 -3.43
C ALA A 42 -6.51 -6.53 -1.94
N ASP A 43 -7.54 -6.98 -1.24
CA ASP A 43 -7.43 -7.49 0.13
C ASP A 43 -6.73 -8.87 0.16
N ALA A 44 -5.52 -8.93 -0.38
CA ALA A 44 -4.69 -10.12 -0.46
C ALA A 44 -3.42 -9.94 0.37
N ALA A 45 -2.97 -11.05 0.95
CA ALA A 45 -1.86 -11.03 1.90
C ALA A 45 -0.59 -10.44 1.26
N SER A 46 0.14 -9.66 2.05
CA SER A 46 1.44 -9.08 1.67
C SER A 46 1.41 -8.11 0.48
N ILE A 47 0.23 -7.60 0.10
CA ILE A 47 0.13 -6.46 -0.81
C ILE A 47 0.34 -5.16 -0.02
N ARG A 48 1.10 -4.24 -0.62
CA ARG A 48 1.24 -2.86 -0.14
C ARG A 48 0.83 -1.91 -1.24
N VAL A 49 -0.23 -1.13 -1.02
CA VAL A 49 -0.67 -0.12 -2.00
C VAL A 49 0.43 0.92 -2.19
N PHE A 50 0.74 1.19 -3.45
CA PHE A 50 1.86 2.05 -3.86
C PHE A 50 1.40 3.28 -4.64
N GLY A 51 0.22 3.23 -5.24
CA GLY A 51 -0.32 4.31 -6.05
C GLY A 51 -1.44 3.87 -6.98
N VAL A 52 -1.63 4.62 -8.06
CA VAL A 52 -2.59 4.32 -9.13
C VAL A 52 -1.86 4.20 -10.47
N SER A 53 -2.22 3.22 -11.28
CA SER A 53 -1.59 2.96 -12.58
C SER A 53 -1.98 4.03 -13.59
N ASP A 54 -1.03 4.52 -14.38
CA ASP A 54 -1.28 5.45 -15.49
C ASP A 54 -1.57 4.71 -16.82
N GLN A 55 -1.22 3.42 -16.90
CA GLN A 55 -1.28 2.67 -18.16
C GLN A 55 -1.72 1.23 -17.97
N ASN A 56 -2.37 0.67 -19.00
CA ASN A 56 -2.68 -0.74 -19.07
C ASN A 56 -1.45 -1.55 -19.51
N VAL A 57 -1.03 -2.53 -18.71
CA VAL A 57 0.11 -3.41 -18.97
C VAL A 57 -0.27 -4.85 -18.67
N ASP A 58 -0.30 -5.68 -19.70
CA ASP A 58 -0.59 -7.11 -19.58
C ASP A 58 0.71 -7.94 -19.55
N ASN A 59 1.09 -8.49 -18.39
CA ASN A 59 2.21 -9.43 -18.22
C ASN A 59 1.72 -10.89 -18.04
N SER A 60 0.52 -11.23 -18.49
CA SER A 60 -0.14 -12.53 -18.23
C SER A 60 0.61 -13.74 -18.82
N ALA A 61 1.47 -13.52 -19.81
CA ALA A 61 2.31 -14.56 -20.42
C ALA A 61 3.82 -14.42 -20.07
N GLY A 62 4.18 -13.46 -19.21
CA GLY A 62 5.56 -13.12 -18.90
C GLY A 62 6.03 -13.61 -17.53
N ALA A 63 7.34 -13.70 -17.37
CA ALA A 63 7.98 -13.86 -16.07
C ALA A 63 7.94 -12.55 -15.27
N ASP A 64 8.31 -12.63 -13.99
CA ASP A 64 8.42 -11.48 -13.12
C ASP A 64 9.33 -10.40 -13.73
N GLY A 65 8.80 -9.18 -13.84
CA GLY A 65 9.55 -8.04 -14.36
C GLY A 65 9.78 -8.03 -15.87
N ALA A 66 9.16 -8.93 -16.64
CA ALA A 66 9.24 -8.89 -18.09
C ALA A 66 8.61 -7.62 -18.69
N LYS A 67 7.64 -7.02 -17.99
CA LYS A 67 7.05 -5.72 -18.35
C LYS A 67 7.11 -4.73 -17.18
N ARG A 68 6.98 -3.44 -17.53
CA ARG A 68 6.97 -2.34 -16.57
C ARG A 68 5.71 -1.51 -16.71
N VAL A 69 5.15 -1.09 -15.58
CA VAL A 69 3.98 -0.21 -15.48
C VAL A 69 4.39 1.14 -14.88
N GLN A 70 3.70 2.21 -15.29
CA GLN A 70 3.92 3.55 -14.74
C GLN A 70 2.84 3.79 -13.68
N VAL A 71 3.27 4.19 -12.48
CA VAL A 71 2.40 4.34 -11.31
C VAL A 71 2.58 5.73 -10.74
N TYR A 72 1.47 6.45 -10.59
CA TYR A 72 1.43 7.68 -9.82
C TYR A 72 1.50 7.36 -8.33
N SER A 73 2.59 7.78 -7.68
CA SER A 73 2.84 7.52 -6.26
C SER A 73 2.91 8.83 -5.48
N GLY A 74 2.43 8.82 -4.23
CA GLY A 74 2.49 10.00 -3.35
C GLY A 74 1.46 11.09 -3.68
N GLY A 75 0.29 10.70 -4.17
CA GLY A 75 -0.78 11.62 -4.58
C GLY A 75 -2.09 11.41 -3.83
N MET A 76 -3.10 12.20 -4.22
CA MET A 76 -4.48 12.03 -3.81
C MET A 76 -5.26 11.50 -5.01
N PHE A 77 -5.98 10.41 -4.81
CA PHE A 77 -6.71 9.72 -5.87
C PHE A 77 -8.16 9.57 -5.46
N LYS A 78 -9.06 9.81 -6.42
CA LYS A 78 -10.48 9.58 -6.21
C LYS A 78 -10.80 8.12 -6.49
N LEU A 79 -11.35 7.44 -5.51
CA LEU A 79 -11.71 6.02 -5.54
C LEU A 79 -13.21 5.86 -5.31
N LYS A 80 -13.76 4.72 -5.71
CA LYS A 80 -15.15 4.37 -5.41
C LYS A 80 -15.31 4.11 -3.92
N ASN A 81 -16.49 4.43 -3.41
CA ASN A 81 -16.85 4.13 -2.03
C ASN A 81 -17.55 2.76 -1.98
N SER A 82 -17.21 1.94 -0.98
CA SER A 82 -17.90 0.66 -0.76
C SER A 82 -19.39 0.87 -0.54
N ALA A 83 -20.20 -0.04 -1.09
CA ALA A 83 -21.64 -0.05 -0.84
C ALA A 83 -22.00 -0.72 0.50
N SER A 84 -21.12 -1.54 1.05
CA SER A 84 -21.37 -2.30 2.29
C SER A 84 -20.68 -1.69 3.51
N ASN A 85 -19.50 -1.11 3.31
CA ASN A 85 -18.62 -0.55 4.35
C ASN A 85 -18.20 0.86 3.93
N ALA A 86 -19.19 1.74 3.73
CA ALA A 86 -18.99 3.06 3.16
C ALA A 86 -18.10 3.93 4.07
N VAL A 87 -17.11 4.58 3.48
CA VAL A 87 -16.34 5.65 4.09
C VAL A 87 -17.21 6.90 4.18
N ASP A 88 -17.39 7.40 5.39
CA ASP A 88 -18.22 8.56 5.69
C ASP A 88 -17.39 9.81 5.95
N GLN A 89 -18.06 10.97 5.97
CA GLN A 89 -17.42 12.25 6.28
C GLN A 89 -16.72 12.26 7.65
N ALA A 90 -17.18 11.42 8.58
CA ALA A 90 -16.58 11.24 9.91
C ALA A 90 -15.19 10.59 9.84
N ASP A 91 -14.88 9.85 8.76
CA ASP A 91 -13.61 9.14 8.57
C ASP A 91 -12.55 10.04 7.94
N ALA A 92 -12.84 11.31 7.66
CA ALA A 92 -11.86 12.25 7.16
C ALA A 92 -10.63 12.32 8.09
N GLY A 93 -9.45 12.06 7.53
CA GLY A 93 -8.18 11.95 8.26
C GLY A 93 -7.86 10.56 8.82
N GLN A 94 -8.82 9.62 8.79
CA GLN A 94 -8.61 8.23 9.18
C GLN A 94 -8.07 7.38 8.02
N LEU A 95 -7.58 6.18 8.34
CA LEU A 95 -7.18 5.21 7.33
C LEU A 95 -8.41 4.56 6.72
N CYS A 96 -8.35 4.27 5.42
CA CYS A 96 -9.32 3.45 4.73
C CYS A 96 -8.63 2.21 4.13
N PHE A 97 -9.43 1.19 3.85
CA PHE A 97 -8.96 -0.13 3.46
C PHE A 97 -9.34 -0.44 2.02
N VAL A 98 -8.55 -1.29 1.38
CA VAL A 98 -8.80 -1.80 0.02
C VAL A 98 -9.96 -2.79 0.09
N GLU A 99 -11.04 -2.52 -0.63
CA GLU A 99 -12.07 -3.52 -0.92
C GLU A 99 -11.75 -4.24 -2.23
N ASP A 100 -11.44 -3.47 -3.28
CA ASP A 100 -10.95 -3.95 -4.57
C ASP A 100 -9.98 -2.91 -5.20
N ASP A 101 -9.58 -3.12 -6.45
CA ASP A 101 -8.63 -2.30 -7.19
C ASP A 101 -9.12 -0.88 -7.53
N GLU A 102 -10.36 -0.52 -7.24
CA GLU A 102 -10.92 0.82 -7.43
C GLU A 102 -11.81 1.31 -6.28
N THR A 103 -12.12 0.45 -5.30
CA THR A 103 -13.08 0.69 -4.21
C THR A 103 -12.40 0.63 -2.84
N VAL A 104 -12.76 1.56 -1.96
CA VAL A 104 -12.28 1.63 -0.56
C VAL A 104 -13.40 1.49 0.45
N ALA A 105 -13.04 0.99 1.63
CA ALA A 105 -13.93 0.77 2.76
C ALA A 105 -13.44 1.44 4.05
N ASP A 106 -14.36 1.72 4.97
CA ASP A 106 -14.08 2.26 6.32
C ASP A 106 -13.51 1.19 7.28
N ALA A 107 -13.87 -0.08 7.06
CA ALA A 107 -13.46 -1.22 7.84
C ALA A 107 -12.46 -2.13 7.09
N PRO A 108 -11.53 -2.79 7.81
CA PRO A 108 -10.61 -3.74 7.20
C PRO A 108 -11.33 -4.99 6.69
N GLY A 109 -10.90 -5.47 5.52
CA GLY A 109 -11.22 -6.81 5.04
C GLY A 109 -10.51 -7.91 5.84
N THR A 110 -10.44 -9.11 5.26
CA THR A 110 -9.77 -10.27 5.86
C THR A 110 -8.26 -10.04 6.04
N LYS A 111 -7.61 -9.32 5.13
CA LYS A 111 -6.16 -9.05 5.20
C LYS A 111 -5.84 -7.65 5.68
N GLY A 112 -6.85 -6.77 5.76
CA GLY A 112 -6.72 -5.43 6.32
C GLY A 112 -5.73 -4.57 5.54
N ILE A 113 -5.73 -4.70 4.21
CA ILE A 113 -4.83 -3.92 3.36
C ILE A 113 -5.27 -2.46 3.37
N VAL A 114 -4.37 -1.58 3.84
CA VAL A 114 -4.63 -0.14 3.89
C VAL A 114 -4.48 0.46 2.49
N ALA A 115 -5.50 1.16 2.01
CA ALA A 115 -5.45 1.89 0.75
C ALA A 115 -4.73 3.22 0.92
N GLY A 116 -5.02 3.94 2.00
CA GLY A 116 -4.44 5.24 2.30
C GLY A 116 -5.19 5.95 3.40
N ARG A 117 -5.11 7.29 3.41
CA ARG A 117 -5.84 8.15 4.34
C ARG A 117 -6.94 8.92 3.61
N VAL A 118 -8.14 8.96 4.18
CA VAL A 118 -9.27 9.72 3.65
C VAL A 118 -8.97 11.22 3.77
N VAL A 119 -9.11 11.94 2.65
CA VAL A 119 -8.93 13.40 2.58
C VAL A 119 -10.29 14.09 2.51
N GLU A 120 -11.17 13.62 1.63
CA GLU A 120 -12.46 14.22 1.36
C GLU A 120 -13.42 13.13 0.86
N VAL A 121 -14.68 13.17 1.31
CA VAL A 121 -15.75 12.31 0.80
C VAL A 121 -16.68 13.17 -0.05
N VAL A 122 -16.92 12.75 -1.29
CA VAL A 122 -17.80 13.44 -2.24
C VAL A 122 -18.90 12.49 -2.71
N SER A 123 -19.94 13.03 -3.35
CA SER A 123 -21.14 12.25 -3.71
C SER A 123 -20.87 11.06 -4.63
N ASP A 124 -19.79 11.11 -5.40
CA ASP A 124 -19.41 10.13 -6.43
C ASP A 124 -18.07 9.44 -6.12
N GLY A 125 -17.56 9.53 -4.88
CA GLY A 125 -16.37 8.79 -4.46
C GLY A 125 -15.65 9.39 -3.26
N VAL A 126 -14.48 8.85 -2.97
CA VAL A 126 -13.64 9.23 -1.83
C VAL A 126 -12.26 9.63 -2.33
N TRP A 127 -11.79 10.80 -1.94
CA TRP A 127 -10.40 11.21 -2.16
C TRP A 127 -9.52 10.59 -1.08
N VAL A 128 -8.59 9.76 -1.51
CA VAL A 128 -7.65 9.04 -0.65
C VAL A 128 -6.23 9.50 -0.96
N GLN A 129 -5.52 9.96 0.05
CA GLN A 129 -4.09 10.18 -0.03
C GLN A 129 -3.38 8.82 0.06
N ILE A 130 -2.77 8.41 -1.05
CA ILE A 130 -1.93 7.22 -1.12
C ILE A 130 -0.47 7.68 -0.98
N PRO A 131 0.17 7.44 0.17
CA PRO A 131 1.53 7.90 0.43
C PRO A 131 2.53 7.20 -0.50
N ALA A 132 3.61 7.90 -0.86
CA ALA A 132 4.65 7.31 -1.68
C ALA A 132 5.38 6.22 -0.86
N GLY A 133 5.11 4.95 -1.17
CA GLY A 133 5.78 3.78 -0.62
C GLY A 133 6.02 3.83 0.89
N MET A 134 4.98 3.62 1.71
CA MET A 134 5.22 3.38 3.14
C MET A 134 5.79 1.97 3.35
N PRO A 135 6.92 1.82 4.08
CA PRO A 135 7.29 0.52 4.62
C PRO A 135 6.20 0.08 5.60
N GLN A 136 5.57 -1.07 5.32
CA GLN A 136 4.54 -1.61 6.19
C GLN A 136 5.14 -1.93 7.57
N VAL A 137 4.52 -1.44 8.65
CA VAL A 137 4.66 -2.07 9.96
C VAL A 137 3.95 -3.41 9.87
N ALA A 138 4.70 -4.51 9.86
CA ALA A 138 4.10 -5.84 9.94
C ALA A 138 3.12 -5.86 11.12
N ALA A 139 1.87 -6.26 10.89
CA ALA A 139 0.84 -6.27 11.93
C ALA A 139 1.40 -6.91 13.22
N GLN A 140 1.28 -6.20 14.34
CA GLN A 140 1.58 -6.74 15.65
C GLN A 140 0.25 -7.23 16.23
N ALA A 141 0.15 -8.52 16.51
CA ALA A 141 -1.01 -9.05 17.22
C ALA A 141 -1.13 -8.39 18.60
N ASP A 142 -2.36 -8.27 19.09
CA ASP A 142 -2.61 -7.85 20.47
C ASP A 142 -1.85 -8.75 21.44
N SER A 143 -1.29 -8.16 22.50
CA SER A 143 -0.56 -8.93 23.49
C SER A 143 -1.51 -9.87 24.23
N VAL A 144 -1.12 -11.14 24.31
CA VAL A 144 -1.83 -12.19 25.08
C VAL A 144 -1.05 -12.57 26.34
N ALA A 145 -0.10 -11.72 26.73
CA ALA A 145 0.81 -11.98 27.84
C ALA A 145 0.07 -12.10 29.18
N ALA A 146 0.37 -13.17 29.92
CA ALA A 146 -0.17 -13.42 31.25
C ALA A 146 0.79 -13.01 32.38
N ASP A 147 2.03 -12.66 32.03
CA ASP A 147 3.07 -12.27 33.00
C ASP A 147 4.03 -11.21 32.42
N VAL A 148 4.91 -10.70 33.27
CA VAL A 148 5.89 -9.66 32.91
C VAL A 148 6.92 -10.17 31.88
N ALA A 149 7.24 -11.46 31.88
CA ALA A 149 8.20 -12.05 30.95
C ALA A 149 7.64 -12.14 29.52
N THR A 150 6.38 -12.51 29.39
CA THR A 150 5.64 -12.58 28.14
C THR A 150 5.33 -11.18 27.61
N LEU A 151 4.99 -10.21 28.47
CA LEU A 151 4.86 -8.80 28.07
C LEU A 151 6.16 -8.23 27.48
N LYS A 152 7.30 -8.55 28.11
CA LYS A 152 8.61 -8.14 27.60
C LYS A 152 8.90 -8.73 26.22
N THR A 153 8.48 -9.96 25.99
CA THR A 153 8.64 -10.64 24.69
C THR A 153 7.83 -9.94 23.60
N ASP A 154 6.56 -9.67 23.87
CA ASP A 154 5.66 -9.00 22.93
C ASP A 154 6.15 -7.58 22.59
N PHE A 155 6.59 -6.82 23.60
CA PHE A 155 7.12 -5.46 23.39
C PHE A 155 8.41 -5.46 22.59
N ASN A 156 9.31 -6.42 22.83
CA ASN A 156 10.54 -6.55 22.04
C ASN A 156 10.25 -6.95 20.58
N ALA A 157 9.23 -7.78 20.35
CA ALA A 157 8.79 -8.13 18.99
C ALA A 157 8.24 -6.91 18.24
N LEU A 158 7.43 -6.07 18.90
CA LEU A 158 6.98 -4.80 18.33
C LEU A 158 8.17 -3.88 18.01
N LEU A 159 9.10 -3.71 18.95
CA LEU A 159 10.27 -2.86 18.75
C LEU A 159 11.12 -3.32 17.56
N ALA A 160 11.28 -4.63 17.37
CA ALA A 160 11.98 -5.19 16.21
C ALA A 160 11.27 -4.85 14.89
N LYS A 161 9.93 -4.93 14.87
CA LYS A 161 9.12 -4.56 13.70
C LYS A 161 9.21 -3.06 13.39
N LEU A 162 9.19 -2.21 14.41
CA LEU A 162 9.34 -0.76 14.24
C LEU A 162 10.72 -0.38 13.69
N ARG A 163 11.78 -1.05 14.14
CA ARG A 163 13.13 -0.90 13.56
C ARG A 163 13.19 -1.37 12.11
N ALA A 164 12.61 -2.53 11.80
CA ALA A 164 12.55 -3.04 10.43
C ALA A 164 11.75 -2.13 9.48
N SER A 165 10.75 -1.43 10.00
CA SER A 165 9.97 -0.44 9.25
C SER A 165 10.68 0.92 9.06
N GLY A 166 11.84 1.14 9.70
CA GLY A 166 12.57 2.40 9.61
C GLY A 166 11.95 3.58 10.39
N VAL A 167 10.85 3.36 11.11
CA VAL A 167 10.17 4.38 11.94
C VAL A 167 10.98 4.72 13.20
N MET A 168 11.81 3.79 13.68
CA MET A 168 12.79 4.05 14.74
C MET A 168 14.21 3.82 14.21
N PHE A 169 15.04 4.86 14.24
CA PHE A 169 16.49 4.72 14.01
C PHE A 169 17.16 4.28 15.31
N THR A 170 18.05 3.29 15.23
CA THR A 170 18.91 2.93 16.38
C THR A 170 20.04 3.95 16.39
N ALA A 171 20.24 4.62 17.53
CA ALA A 171 21.40 5.50 17.75
C ALA A 171 22.70 4.69 17.74
#